data_AF-A0A7M3X494-F1
#
_entry.id   AF-A0A7M3X494-F1
#
_cell.length_a   1.000
_cell.length_b   1.000
_cell.length_c   1.000
_cell.angle_alpha   90.00
_cell.angle_beta   90.00
_cell.angle_gamma   90.00
#
_symmetry.space_group_name_H-M   'P 1'
#
loop_
_entity.id
_entity.type
_entity.pdbx_description
1 polymer ?
#
loop_
_entity_poly.entity_id
_entity_poly.type
_entity_poly.pdbx_seq_one_letter_code
_entity_poly.pdbx_strand_id
1 'polypeptide(L)'
;GTEQNLALESDAHPFDTEPVVPSPPHPVLVDGICGVAAIGSHGTYSTRIKVWLSEEHPELGRTFSTKYFRIEEPGRVDWGHRGQSFTIHKVLQ
;
A
#
# COMPACT_ATOMS: atom_id res chain seq x y z
N GLY A 1 -12.94 -7.28 0.03
CA GLY A 1 -12.42 -6.38 -1.03
C GLY A 1 -11.02 -6.83 -1.39
N THR A 2 -10.57 -6.62 -2.62
CA THR A 2 -9.20 -6.93 -3.09
C THR A 2 -8.12 -6.22 -2.27
N GLU A 3 -8.46 -5.16 -1.56
CA GLU A 3 -7.62 -4.44 -0.58
C GLU A 3 -7.09 -5.33 0.55
N GLN A 4 -7.82 -6.39 0.93
CA GLN A 4 -7.38 -7.33 1.96
C GLN A 4 -6.09 -8.06 1.57
N ASN A 5 -5.79 -8.18 0.28
CA ASN A 5 -4.60 -8.89 -0.20
C ASN A 5 -3.28 -8.18 0.15
N LEU A 6 -3.35 -6.87 0.40
CA LEU A 6 -2.22 -6.02 0.75
C LEU A 6 -2.32 -5.48 2.18
N ALA A 7 -3.35 -5.85 2.94
CA ALA A 7 -3.47 -5.43 4.33
C ALA A 7 -2.31 -5.96 5.17
N LEU A 8 -1.80 -5.13 6.08
CA LEU A 8 -0.90 -5.61 7.13
C LEU A 8 -1.64 -6.63 8.01
N GLU A 9 -0.95 -7.71 8.37
CA GLU A 9 -1.48 -8.73 9.30
C GLU A 9 -1.50 -8.18 10.74
N SER A 10 -0.48 -7.39 11.07
CA SER A 10 -0.38 -6.62 12.32
C SER A 10 -0.09 -5.18 11.94
N ASP A 11 -0.87 -4.25 12.46
CA ASP A 11 -0.72 -2.83 12.18
C ASP A 11 -0.83 -2.04 13.47
N ALA A 12 0.01 -1.02 13.60
CA ALA A 12 -0.02 -0.15 14.78
C ALA A 12 -1.02 0.97 14.56
N HIS A 13 -1.86 1.26 15.54
CA HIS A 13 -2.81 2.36 15.55
C HIS A 13 -2.55 3.29 16.75
N PRO A 14 -2.75 4.62 16.63
CA PRO A 14 -2.59 5.55 17.76
C PRO A 14 -3.48 5.31 19.00
N PHE A 15 -4.41 4.36 18.94
CA PHE A 15 -5.29 3.99 20.06
C PHE A 15 -4.88 2.67 20.72
N ASP A 16 -3.81 2.03 20.23
CA ASP A 16 -3.31 0.82 20.86
C ASP A 16 -2.84 1.12 22.28
N THR A 17 -3.28 0.31 23.23
CA THR A 17 -2.93 0.46 24.65
C THR A 17 -1.46 0.08 24.91
N GLU A 18 -0.88 -0.74 24.04
CA GLU A 18 0.50 -1.20 24.10
C GLU A 18 1.15 -1.03 22.71
N PRO A 19 2.48 -0.84 22.62
CA PRO A 19 3.16 -0.75 21.34
C PRO A 19 2.97 -2.01 20.49
N VAL A 20 2.37 -1.85 19.31
CA VAL A 20 2.22 -2.92 18.32
C VAL A 20 3.38 -2.86 17.32
N VAL A 21 4.01 -4.01 17.07
CA VAL A 21 5.00 -4.16 15.98
C VAL A 21 4.24 -4.49 14.69
N PRO A 22 4.34 -3.64 13.65
CA PRO A 22 3.68 -3.92 12.38
C PRO A 22 4.28 -5.15 11.69
N SER A 23 3.45 -5.93 11.00
CA SER A 23 3.93 -7.01 10.14
C SER A 23 4.73 -6.44 8.95
N PRO A 24 5.59 -7.25 8.30
CA PRO A 24 6.25 -6.82 7.08
C PRO A 24 5.25 -6.46 5.97
N PRO A 25 5.61 -5.52 5.07
CA PRO A 25 4.82 -5.26 3.87
C PRO A 25 4.95 -6.41 2.85
N HIS A 26 4.01 -6.46 1.91
CA HIS A 26 3.95 -7.51 0.90
C HIS A 26 4.86 -7.20 -0.30
N PRO A 27 5.65 -8.14 -0.82
CA PRO A 27 6.36 -7.99 -2.08
C PRO A 27 5.39 -7.77 -3.24
N VAL A 28 5.65 -6.76 -4.07
CA VAL A 28 4.80 -6.39 -5.21
C VAL A 28 5.59 -5.98 -6.44
N LEU A 29 4.93 -6.03 -7.60
CA LEU A 29 5.30 -5.32 -8.82
C LEU A 29 4.30 -4.18 -9.05
N VAL A 30 4.80 -2.95 -9.15
CA VAL A 30 4.00 -1.73 -9.40
C VAL A 30 4.42 -1.14 -10.73
N ASP A 31 3.52 -1.16 -11.72
CA ASP A 31 3.84 -0.76 -13.10
C ASP A 31 5.13 -1.41 -13.63
N GLY A 32 5.35 -2.67 -13.24
CA GLY A 32 6.54 -3.46 -13.57
C GLY A 32 7.76 -3.23 -12.68
N ILE A 33 7.72 -2.26 -11.76
CA ILE A 33 8.82 -1.95 -10.83
C ILE A 33 8.68 -2.80 -9.56
N CYS A 34 9.77 -3.47 -9.18
CA CYS A 34 9.83 -4.24 -7.92
C CYS A 34 9.70 -3.33 -6.70
N GLY A 35 9.00 -3.82 -5.69
CA GLY A 35 8.86 -3.10 -4.43
C GLY A 35 8.14 -3.89 -3.35
N VAL A 36 7.73 -3.17 -2.32
CA VAL A 36 6.85 -3.67 -1.27
C VAL A 36 5.68 -2.72 -1.06
N ALA A 37 4.53 -3.25 -0.70
CA ALA A 37 3.33 -2.47 -0.43
C ALA A 37 2.55 -2.99 0.77
N ALA A 38 1.87 -2.09 1.46
CA ALA A 38 1.05 -2.41 2.62
C ALA A 38 -0.12 -1.44 2.76
N ILE A 39 -1.29 -1.99 3.10
CA ILE A 39 -2.50 -1.26 3.46
C ILE A 39 -2.68 -1.36 4.98
N GLY A 40 -2.83 -0.21 5.62
CA GLY A 40 -2.99 -0.12 7.06
C GLY A 40 -3.03 1.34 7.50
N SER A 41 -3.17 1.55 8.78
CA SER A 41 -3.05 2.84 9.44
C SER A 41 -1.58 3.26 9.63
N HIS A 42 -0.64 2.31 9.70
CA HIS A 42 0.81 2.55 9.77
C HIS A 42 1.21 3.49 10.92
N GLY A 43 0.62 3.31 12.10
CA GLY A 43 0.85 4.15 13.28
C GLY A 43 0.14 5.49 13.24
N THR A 44 -0.85 5.67 12.36
CA THR A 44 -1.57 6.95 12.20
C THR A 44 -3.09 6.75 12.25
N TYR A 45 -3.86 7.83 12.24
CA TYR A 45 -5.32 7.77 12.43
C TYR A 45 -6.15 7.34 11.21
N SER A 46 -5.54 6.96 10.09
CA SER A 46 -6.31 6.64 8.88
C SER A 46 -5.66 5.55 8.06
N THR A 47 -6.48 4.67 7.49
CA THR A 47 -6.02 3.66 6.54
C THR A 47 -5.43 4.33 5.30
N ARG A 48 -4.28 3.82 4.87
CA ARG A 48 -3.50 4.25 3.72
C ARG A 48 -2.92 3.05 3.02
N ILE A 49 -2.78 3.16 1.70
CA ILE A 49 -1.81 2.36 0.96
C ILE A 49 -0.44 3.04 1.05
N LYS A 50 0.60 2.27 1.32
CA LYS A 50 2.00 2.68 1.20
C LYS A 50 2.72 1.76 0.23
N VAL A 51 3.57 2.34 -0.61
CA VAL A 51 4.37 1.65 -1.61
C VAL A 51 5.80 2.16 -1.53
N TRP A 52 6.76 1.23 -1.54
CA TRP A 52 8.18 1.51 -1.60
C TRP A 52 8.78 0.73 -2.78
N LEU A 53 9.39 1.45 -3.71
CA LEU A 53 9.90 0.91 -4.98
C LEU A 53 11.42 0.84 -4.98
N SER A 54 11.98 -0.14 -5.67
CA SER A 54 13.44 -0.26 -5.86
C SER A 54 14.00 0.93 -6.66
N GLU A 55 13.21 1.42 -7.60
CA GLU A 55 13.54 2.48 -8.56
C GLU A 55 12.51 3.61 -8.51
N GLU A 56 12.84 4.76 -9.10
CA GLU A 56 11.95 5.92 -9.11
C GLU A 56 10.84 5.77 -10.16
N HIS A 57 9.59 5.79 -9.71
CA HIS A 57 8.43 5.81 -10.61
C HIS A 57 8.11 7.25 -11.04
N PRO A 58 7.79 7.51 -12.32
CA PRO A 58 7.54 8.87 -12.82
C PRO A 58 6.40 9.61 -12.10
N GLU A 59 5.40 8.89 -11.59
CA GLU A 59 4.27 9.49 -10.86
C GLU A 59 4.31 9.28 -9.35
N LEU A 60 4.92 8.18 -8.89
CA LEU A 60 4.83 7.75 -7.49
C LEU A 60 6.11 8.08 -6.71
N GLY A 61 7.19 8.44 -7.41
CA GLY A 61 8.54 8.54 -6.86
C GLY A 61 9.05 7.18 -6.38
N ARG A 62 10.04 7.19 -5.48
CA ARG A 62 10.53 5.96 -4.81
C ARG A 62 9.62 5.50 -3.67
N THR A 63 8.85 6.43 -3.10
CA THR A 63 7.95 6.16 -1.97
C THR A 63 6.64 6.88 -2.17
N PHE A 64 5.53 6.17 -2.05
CA PHE A 64 4.19 6.70 -2.23
C PHE A 64 3.30 6.34 -1.05
N SER A 65 2.43 7.27 -0.64
CA SER A 65 1.41 7.03 0.37
C SER A 65 0.20 7.90 0.16
N THR A 66 -0.99 7.30 0.24
CA THR A 66 -2.25 8.04 0.20
C THR A 66 -3.34 7.33 1.00
N LYS A 67 -4.27 8.12 1.56
CA LYS A 67 -5.54 7.63 2.13
C LYS A 67 -6.68 7.64 1.10
N TYR A 68 -6.44 8.25 -0.05
CA TYR A 68 -7.40 8.36 -1.14
C TYR A 68 -7.00 7.33 -2.20
N PHE A 69 -7.36 6.08 -1.96
CA PHE A 69 -7.15 4.99 -2.91
C PHE A 69 -8.40 4.12 -2.99
N ARG A 70 -8.52 3.37 -4.07
CA ARG A 70 -9.53 2.34 -4.26
C ARG A 70 -8.95 1.21 -5.09
N ILE A 71 -9.27 -0.02 -4.72
CA ILE A 71 -8.93 -1.21 -5.50
C ILE A 71 -10.25 -1.86 -5.92
N GLU A 72 -10.77 -1.48 -7.09
CA GLU A 72 -12.05 -2.01 -7.58
C GLU A 72 -11.89 -3.43 -8.14
N GLU A 73 -10.77 -3.67 -8.82
CA GLU A 73 -10.43 -4.95 -9.43
C GLU A 73 -9.01 -5.40 -9.02
N PRO A 74 -8.72 -6.72 -9.00
CA PRO A 74 -7.37 -7.18 -8.75
C PRO A 74 -6.40 -6.60 -9.79
N GLY A 75 -5.28 -6.04 -9.33
CA GLY A 75 -4.24 -5.56 -10.24
C GLY A 75 -4.23 -4.05 -10.48
N ARG A 76 -5.25 -3.29 -10.05
CA ARG A 76 -5.34 -1.84 -10.31
C ARG A 76 -5.66 -1.07 -9.03
N VAL A 77 -4.91 0.00 -8.78
CA VAL A 77 -5.16 0.97 -7.71
C VAL A 77 -5.47 2.31 -8.35
N ASP A 78 -6.69 2.81 -8.18
CA ASP A 78 -7.02 4.20 -8.48
C ASP A 78 -6.74 5.05 -7.24
N TRP A 79 -6.23 6.27 -7.43
CA TRP A 79 -5.84 7.13 -6.32
C TRP A 79 -6.04 8.62 -6.56
N GLY A 80 -6.07 9.36 -5.45
CA GLY A 80 -6.28 10.80 -5.45
C GLY A 80 -7.67 11.18 -5.94
N HIS A 81 -7.76 12.29 -6.67
CA HIS A 81 -9.03 12.88 -7.14
C HIS A 81 -9.01 13.21 -8.63
N ARG A 82 -7.98 12.79 -9.36
CA ARG A 82 -7.72 13.18 -10.76
C ARG A 82 -7.73 12.01 -11.74
N GLY A 83 -8.35 10.88 -11.36
CA GLY A 83 -8.41 9.68 -12.19
C GLY A 83 -7.06 8.99 -12.39
N GLN A 84 -6.13 9.18 -11.45
CA GLN A 84 -4.80 8.57 -11.51
C GLN A 84 -4.88 7.12 -11.08
N SER A 85 -4.04 6.27 -11.68
CA SER A 85 -4.04 4.85 -11.38
C SER A 85 -2.66 4.23 -11.61
N PHE A 86 -2.34 3.17 -10.89
CA PHE A 86 -1.19 2.32 -11.17
C PHE A 86 -1.60 0.85 -11.08
N THR A 87 -0.85 -0.02 -11.76
CA THR A 87 -0.99 -1.46 -11.63
C THR A 87 -0.24 -1.97 -10.41
N ILE A 88 -0.77 -2.98 -9.73
CA ILE A 88 -0.11 -3.62 -8.59
C ILE A 88 -0.37 -5.12 -8.54
N HIS A 89 0.70 -5.90 -8.51
CA HIS A 89 0.62 -7.35 -8.42
C HIS A 89 1.40 -7.85 -7.21
N LYS A 90 0.73 -8.59 -6.32
CA LYS A 90 1.40 -9.29 -5.22
C LYS A 90 2.25 -10.41 -5.80
N VAL A 91 3.53 -10.45 -5.45
CA VAL A 91 4.40 -11.57 -5.78
C VAL A 91 4.08 -12.67 -4.77
N LEU A 92 3.44 -13.75 -5.25
CA LEU A 92 3.17 -14.91 -4.41
C LEU A 92 4.49 -15.62 -4.11
N GLN A 93 4.75 -15.84 -2.82
CA GLN A 93 5.83 -16.71 -2.36
C GLN A 93 5.28 -18.12 -2.09
#